data_AF-A0A7C1K766-F1
#
_entry.id   AF-A0A7C1K766-F1
#
_cell.length_a   1.000
_cell.length_b   1.000
_cell.length_c   1.000
_cell.angle_alpha   90.00
_cell.angle_beta   90.00
_cell.angle_gamma   90.00
#
_symmetry.space_group_name_H-M   'P 1'
#
loop_
_entity.id
_entity.type
_entity.pdbx_description
1 polymer ?
#
loop_
_entity_poly.entity_id
_entity_poly.type
_entity_poly.pdbx_seq_one_letter_code
_entity_poly.pdbx_strand_id
1 'polypeptide(L)'
;MGTLTDALTPAEQAELLGGVTTKQEQGRESKERRSQAEILLDLATLAGFFHDQEREPYAVIPVAGHREIWPVRSKYFKWWLVGAFYEATGKAVNTDALNQALNALEHRAVFRSPRMPLHLRIAEHGGAFWYDLADATWRAVKITPDGWG
;
A
#
# COMPACT_ATOMS: atom_id res chain seq x y z
N MET A 1 5.59 21.49 83.89
CA MET A 1 6.37 20.91 82.77
C MET A 1 5.52 21.02 81.51
N GLY A 2 5.69 22.10 80.75
CA GLY A 2 4.96 22.29 79.49
C GLY A 2 5.64 21.50 78.38
N THR A 3 4.90 20.62 77.72
CA THR A 3 5.35 19.94 76.51
C THR A 3 4.76 20.67 75.30
N LEU A 4 5.67 21.11 74.44
CA LEU A 4 5.47 21.86 73.20
C LEU A 4 4.71 21.01 72.17
N THR A 5 3.40 21.16 72.14
CA THR A 5 2.56 20.81 70.98
C THR A 5 1.64 21.99 70.71
N ASP A 6 2.17 22.99 70.02
CA ASP A 6 1.41 23.98 69.25
C ASP A 6 2.40 24.88 68.52
N ALA A 7 2.67 24.59 67.24
CA ALA A 7 3.12 25.58 66.24
C ALA A 7 3.39 24.89 64.89
N LEU A 8 2.36 24.27 64.29
CA LEU A 8 2.35 24.09 62.84
C LEU A 8 1.05 24.67 62.32
N THR A 9 1.18 25.61 61.40
CA THR A 9 0.04 26.25 60.76
C THR A 9 -0.64 25.26 59.79
N PRO A 10 -1.94 25.47 59.48
CA PRO A 10 -2.64 24.64 58.50
C PRO A 10 -1.95 24.59 57.12
N ALA A 11 -1.18 25.63 56.76
CA ALA A 11 -0.41 25.68 55.52
C ALA A 11 0.83 24.77 55.55
N GLU A 12 1.53 24.69 56.68
CA GLU A 12 2.69 23.80 56.87
C GLU A 12 2.28 22.32 56.96
N GLN A 13 1.05 22.04 57.43
CA GLN A 13 0.46 20.69 57.38
C GLN A 13 0.07 20.26 55.95
N ALA A 14 -0.32 21.22 55.10
CA ALA A 14 -0.70 20.95 53.71
C ALA A 14 0.50 20.67 52.79
N GLU A 15 1.68 21.21 53.12
CA GLU A 15 2.92 21.02 52.33
C GLU A 15 3.60 19.67 52.62
N LEU A 16 3.41 19.10 53.82
CA LEU A 16 3.99 17.82 54.24
C LEU A 16 3.26 16.58 53.69
N LEU A 17 2.02 16.72 53.23
CA LEU A 17 1.19 15.62 52.72
C LEU A 17 1.25 15.42 51.19
N GLY A 18 2.27 16.00 50.55
CA GLY A 18 2.70 15.53 49.24
C GLY A 18 1.85 16.06 48.09
N GLY A 19 2.47 16.95 47.32
CA GLY A 19 2.06 17.23 45.96
C GLY A 19 1.96 15.93 45.16
N VAL A 20 0.75 15.62 44.71
CA VAL A 20 0.52 14.94 43.45
C VAL A 20 -0.40 15.84 42.66
N THR A 21 0.22 16.75 41.90
CA THR A 21 -0.43 17.39 40.77
C THR A 21 -0.81 16.25 39.82
N THR A 22 -2.03 15.76 39.94
CA THR A 22 -2.61 14.77 39.02
C THR A 22 -2.80 15.49 37.70
N LYS A 23 -1.73 15.48 36.91
CA LYS A 23 -1.73 15.83 35.49
C LYS A 23 -2.79 14.92 34.88
N GLN A 24 -3.92 15.50 34.49
CA GLN A 24 -5.00 14.79 33.85
C GLN A 24 -4.44 14.01 32.65
N GLU A 25 -4.32 12.70 32.81
CA GLU A 25 -4.20 11.77 31.70
C GLU A 25 -5.53 11.79 30.94
N GLN A 26 -5.65 12.75 30.03
CA GLN A 26 -6.55 12.60 28.89
C GLN A 26 -5.95 11.53 27.98
N GLY A 27 -6.14 10.27 28.38
CA GLY A 27 -6.15 9.15 27.45
C GLY A 27 -7.31 9.35 26.48
N ARG A 28 -7.11 10.18 25.46
CA ARG A 28 -7.92 10.11 24.25
C ARG A 28 -7.63 8.74 23.67
N GLU A 29 -8.62 7.84 23.72
CA GLU A 29 -8.70 6.70 22.82
C GLU A 29 -8.45 7.21 21.40
N SER A 30 -7.22 7.09 20.93
CA SER A 30 -6.90 7.27 19.53
C SER A 30 -7.52 6.07 18.83
N LYS A 31 -8.70 6.25 18.23
CA LYS A 31 -9.06 5.42 17.06
C LYS A 31 -7.84 5.45 16.15
N GLU A 32 -7.14 4.32 16.04
CA GLU A 32 -5.90 4.19 15.29
C GLU A 32 -6.08 4.83 13.93
N ARG A 33 -5.40 5.97 13.71
CA ARG A 33 -5.39 6.60 12.40
C ARG A 33 -4.61 5.65 11.50
N ARG A 34 -5.32 5.00 10.57
CA ARG A 34 -4.70 4.16 9.55
C ARG A 34 -3.50 4.87 8.95
N SER A 35 -2.38 4.18 8.91
CA SER A 35 -1.16 4.63 8.26
C SER A 35 -1.39 4.84 6.76
N GLN A 36 -0.53 5.64 6.14
CA GLN A 36 -0.59 5.81 4.67
C GLN A 36 -0.34 4.48 3.95
N ALA A 37 0.51 3.61 4.50
CA ALA A 37 0.80 2.29 3.94
C ALA A 37 -0.46 1.40 3.91
N GLU A 38 -1.24 1.37 4.99
CA GLU A 38 -2.51 0.62 5.03
C GLU A 38 -3.51 1.15 4.01
N ILE A 39 -3.64 2.46 3.89
CA ILE A 39 -4.53 3.08 2.88
C ILE A 39 -4.09 2.72 1.46
N LEU A 40 -2.78 2.75 1.18
CA LEU A 40 -2.24 2.32 -0.11
C LEU A 40 -2.54 0.85 -0.41
N LEU A 41 -2.42 -0.03 0.59
CA LEU A 41 -2.73 -1.45 0.43
C LEU A 41 -4.21 -1.69 0.15
N ASP A 42 -5.09 -0.93 0.80
CA ASP A 42 -6.53 -0.96 0.51
C ASP A 42 -6.82 -0.50 -0.93
N LEU A 43 -6.24 0.61 -1.37
CA LEU A 43 -6.43 1.12 -2.73
C LEU A 43 -5.87 0.17 -3.79
N ALA A 44 -4.77 -0.52 -3.48
CA ALA A 44 -4.18 -1.52 -4.35
C ALA A 44 -5.09 -2.73 -4.59
N THR A 45 -6.18 -2.92 -3.81
CA THR A 45 -7.18 -3.96 -4.09
C THR A 45 -7.93 -3.75 -5.41
N LEU A 46 -7.89 -2.54 -5.97
CA LEU A 46 -8.40 -2.23 -7.31
C LEU A 46 -7.55 -2.87 -8.43
N ALA A 47 -6.35 -3.35 -8.11
CA ALA A 47 -5.45 -4.03 -9.04
C ALA A 47 -5.48 -5.56 -8.84
N GLY A 48 -5.26 -6.29 -9.95
CA GLY A 48 -4.87 -7.70 -9.91
C GLY A 48 -3.37 -7.84 -9.70
N PHE A 49 -2.91 -8.94 -9.11
CA PHE A 49 -1.49 -9.23 -8.91
C PHE A 49 -1.16 -10.63 -9.40
N PHE A 50 0.05 -10.82 -9.92
CA PHE A 50 0.60 -12.10 -10.35
C PHE A 50 2.13 -11.99 -10.45
N HIS A 51 2.82 -13.09 -10.74
CA HIS A 51 4.24 -13.08 -11.09
C HIS A 51 4.52 -13.89 -12.35
N ASP A 52 5.60 -13.55 -13.06
CA ASP A 52 5.96 -14.21 -14.31
C ASP A 52 6.81 -15.48 -14.10
N GLN A 53 7.34 -16.02 -15.20
CA GLN A 53 8.22 -17.20 -15.19
C GLN A 53 9.54 -17.01 -14.44
N GLU A 54 10.01 -15.77 -14.27
CA GLU A 54 11.23 -15.40 -13.53
C GLU A 54 10.93 -14.96 -12.10
N ARG A 55 9.66 -15.03 -11.67
CA ARG A 55 9.14 -14.50 -10.39
C ARG A 55 9.20 -12.98 -10.29
N GLU A 56 9.23 -12.26 -11.41
CA GLU A 56 9.06 -10.81 -11.39
C GLU A 56 7.59 -10.48 -11.03
N PRO A 57 7.33 -9.61 -10.04
CA PRO A 57 5.97 -9.27 -9.62
C PRO A 57 5.32 -8.23 -10.54
N TYR A 58 4.09 -8.51 -10.96
CA TYR A 58 3.28 -7.63 -11.81
C TYR A 58 1.95 -7.27 -11.16
N ALA A 59 1.43 -6.12 -11.59
CA ALA A 59 0.09 -5.66 -11.31
C ALA A 59 -0.70 -5.46 -12.61
N VAL A 60 -1.98 -5.82 -12.58
CA VAL A 60 -2.97 -5.49 -13.61
C VAL A 60 -3.80 -4.33 -13.09
N ILE A 61 -3.65 -3.15 -13.66
CA ILE A 61 -4.34 -1.93 -13.22
C ILE A 61 -5.42 -1.50 -14.23
N PRO A 62 -6.58 -0.99 -13.76
CA PRO A 62 -7.55 -0.35 -14.62
C PRO A 62 -7.07 1.06 -15.03
N VAL A 63 -7.08 1.34 -16.34
CA VAL A 63 -6.71 2.64 -16.92
C VAL A 63 -7.72 2.94 -18.03
N ALA A 64 -8.41 4.09 -17.96
CA ALA A 64 -9.27 4.62 -19.04
C ALA A 64 -10.23 3.62 -19.73
N GLY A 65 -10.73 2.60 -19.01
CA GLY A 65 -11.65 1.59 -19.55
C GLY A 65 -11.00 0.30 -20.05
N HIS A 66 -9.66 0.20 -20.05
CA HIS A 66 -8.91 -1.02 -20.30
C HIS A 66 -8.07 -1.42 -19.08
N ARG A 67 -7.32 -2.53 -19.22
CA ARG A 67 -6.39 -3.03 -18.21
C ARG A 67 -4.98 -3.01 -18.75
N GLU A 68 -4.04 -2.56 -17.93
CA GLU A 68 -2.63 -2.55 -18.26
C GLU A 68 -1.84 -3.41 -17.29
N ILE A 69 -0.78 -4.05 -17.78
CA ILE A 69 0.12 -4.89 -16.99
C ILE A 69 1.42 -4.12 -16.77
N TRP A 70 1.81 -3.94 -15.50
CA TRP A 70 3.03 -3.23 -15.14
C TRP A 70 3.76 -3.96 -14.01
N PRO A 71 5.11 -4.00 -14.02
CA PRO A 71 5.87 -4.46 -12.85
C PRO A 71 5.49 -3.65 -11.61
N VAL A 72 5.39 -4.29 -10.45
CA VAL A 72 4.98 -3.63 -9.19
C VAL A 72 5.91 -2.47 -8.84
N ARG A 73 7.22 -2.54 -9.16
CA ARG A 73 8.16 -1.43 -8.93
C ARG A 73 8.28 -0.43 -10.07
N SER A 74 7.53 -0.61 -11.15
CA SER A 74 7.57 0.30 -12.30
C SER A 74 7.14 1.72 -11.91
N LYS A 75 7.64 2.69 -12.67
CA LYS A 75 7.25 4.11 -12.53
C LYS A 75 5.74 4.30 -12.68
N TYR A 76 5.14 3.59 -13.65
CA TYR A 76 3.71 3.67 -13.96
C TYR A 76 2.83 3.14 -12.82
N PHE A 77 3.13 1.96 -12.27
CA PHE A 77 2.37 1.43 -11.13
C PHE A 77 2.45 2.36 -9.91
N LYS A 78 3.65 2.90 -9.63
CA LYS A 78 3.83 3.87 -8.54
C LYS A 78 2.98 5.12 -8.74
N TRP A 79 2.96 5.68 -9.94
CA TRP A 79 2.13 6.84 -10.25
C TRP A 79 0.64 6.55 -10.12
N TRP A 80 0.18 5.41 -10.62
CA TRP A 80 -1.20 4.99 -10.49
C TRP A 80 -1.61 4.87 -9.01
N LEU A 81 -0.78 4.24 -8.18
CA LEU A 81 -1.09 4.04 -6.76
C LEU A 81 -1.03 5.35 -5.96
N VAL A 82 -0.04 6.21 -6.24
CA VAL A 82 0.06 7.56 -5.63
C VAL A 82 -1.13 8.42 -6.05
N GLY A 83 -1.54 8.36 -7.32
CA GLY A 83 -2.73 9.05 -7.81
C GLY A 83 -3.98 8.60 -7.08
N ALA A 84 -4.22 7.29 -6.98
CA ALA A 84 -5.35 6.74 -6.23
C ALA A 84 -5.36 7.21 -4.76
N PHE A 85 -4.18 7.27 -4.12
CA PHE A 85 -4.06 7.79 -2.76
C PHE A 85 -4.40 9.28 -2.67
N TYR A 86 -3.91 10.09 -3.60
CA TYR A 86 -4.18 11.51 -3.65
C TYR A 86 -5.68 11.78 -3.86
N GLU A 87 -6.32 11.11 -4.82
CA GLU A 87 -7.75 11.24 -5.06
C GLU A 87 -8.59 10.84 -3.84
N ALA A 88 -8.19 9.79 -3.12
CA ALA A 88 -8.91 9.31 -1.95
C ALA A 88 -8.73 10.19 -0.69
N THR A 89 -7.61 10.91 -0.57
CA THR A 89 -7.22 11.58 0.70
C THR A 89 -6.96 13.07 0.60
N GLY A 90 -6.75 13.60 -0.61
CA GLY A 90 -6.28 14.96 -0.89
C GLY A 90 -4.84 15.24 -0.41
N LYS A 91 -4.06 14.21 -0.05
CA LYS A 91 -2.74 14.37 0.58
C LYS A 91 -1.64 13.73 -0.24
N ALA A 92 -0.43 14.27 -0.10
CA ALA A 92 0.77 13.62 -0.61
C ALA A 92 1.10 12.36 0.19
N VAL A 93 1.56 11.33 -0.51
CA VAL A 93 2.12 10.13 0.10
C VAL A 93 3.58 10.38 0.46
N ASN A 94 4.00 9.88 1.62
CA ASN A 94 5.41 9.87 1.98
C ASN A 94 6.11 8.65 1.37
N THR A 95 7.40 8.79 1.07
CA THR A 95 8.19 7.78 0.36
C THR A 95 8.31 6.47 1.15
N ASP A 96 8.42 6.54 2.48
CA ASP A 96 8.55 5.35 3.31
C ASP A 96 7.29 4.48 3.28
N ALA A 97 6.12 5.10 3.46
CA ALA A 97 4.83 4.43 3.36
C ALA A 97 4.60 3.82 1.97
N LEU A 98 5.00 4.52 0.90
CA LEU A 98 4.92 3.97 -0.46
C LEU A 98 5.81 2.72 -0.59
N ASN A 99 7.04 2.77 -0.11
CA ASN A 99 7.95 1.63 -0.16
C ASN A 99 7.44 0.45 0.69
N GLN A 100 6.89 0.70 1.88
CA GLN A 100 6.28 -0.33 2.72
C GLN A 100 5.13 -1.03 1.98
N ALA A 101 4.23 -0.27 1.35
CA ALA A 101 3.14 -0.81 0.56
C ALA A 101 3.67 -1.63 -0.63
N LEU A 102 4.63 -1.10 -1.39
CA LEU A 102 5.22 -1.81 -2.53
C LEU A 102 5.87 -3.15 -2.12
N ASN A 103 6.62 -3.19 -1.02
CA ASN A 103 7.23 -4.42 -0.50
C ASN A 103 6.15 -5.48 -0.20
N ALA A 104 5.05 -5.08 0.43
CA ALA A 104 3.94 -5.98 0.74
C ALA A 104 3.21 -6.45 -0.53
N LEU A 105 3.06 -5.58 -1.54
CA LEU A 105 2.45 -5.94 -2.83
C LEU A 105 3.34 -6.88 -3.65
N GLU A 106 4.66 -6.72 -3.64
CA GLU A 106 5.59 -7.68 -4.25
C GLU A 106 5.48 -9.05 -3.60
N HIS A 107 5.48 -9.10 -2.26
CA HIS A 107 5.27 -10.35 -1.54
C HIS A 107 3.92 -10.99 -1.92
N ARG A 108 2.85 -10.19 -1.99
CA ARG A 108 1.53 -10.67 -2.43
C ARG A 108 1.57 -11.23 -3.86
N ALA A 109 2.20 -10.53 -4.79
CA ALA A 109 2.32 -10.95 -6.19
C ALA A 109 3.09 -12.27 -6.34
N VAL A 110 4.23 -12.40 -5.65
CA VAL A 110 5.10 -13.58 -5.75
C VAL A 110 4.58 -14.78 -4.98
N PHE A 111 4.05 -14.59 -3.76
CA PHE A 111 3.75 -15.71 -2.86
C PHE A 111 2.26 -15.97 -2.63
N ARG A 112 1.39 -15.02 -2.98
CA ARG A 112 -0.06 -15.09 -2.71
C ARG A 112 -0.93 -14.93 -3.96
N SER A 113 -0.31 -14.90 -5.14
CA SER A 113 -1.02 -14.70 -6.40
C SER A 113 -0.55 -15.71 -7.46
N PRO A 114 -1.34 -15.95 -8.53
CA PRO A 114 -0.99 -16.92 -9.56
C PRO A 114 0.33 -16.59 -10.27
N ARG A 115 0.99 -17.63 -10.78
CA ARG A 115 2.05 -17.50 -11.79
C ARG A 115 1.42 -17.37 -13.17
N MET A 116 1.76 -16.34 -13.93
CA MET A 116 1.28 -16.14 -15.30
C MET A 116 2.46 -15.83 -16.21
N PRO A 117 2.80 -16.71 -17.18
CA PRO A 117 3.87 -16.43 -18.13
C PRO A 117 3.58 -15.15 -18.93
N LEU A 118 4.59 -14.28 -19.04
CA LEU A 118 4.54 -13.11 -19.90
C LEU A 118 5.44 -13.34 -21.10
N HIS A 119 4.86 -13.19 -22.28
CA HIS A 119 5.57 -13.29 -23.54
C HIS A 119 5.66 -11.90 -24.16
N LEU A 120 6.89 -11.43 -24.38
CA LEU A 120 7.13 -10.10 -24.96
C LEU A 120 6.82 -10.16 -26.46
N ARG A 121 5.54 -9.95 -26.78
CA ARG A 121 4.92 -9.74 -28.10
C ARG A 121 4.66 -10.95 -28.98
N ILE A 122 5.09 -12.15 -28.59
CA ILE A 122 4.71 -13.37 -29.30
C ILE A 122 4.35 -14.43 -28.27
N ALA A 123 3.08 -14.84 -28.19
CA ALA A 123 2.65 -15.96 -27.35
C ALA A 123 2.30 -17.17 -28.22
N GLU A 124 2.81 -18.35 -27.90
CA GLU A 124 2.33 -19.60 -28.50
C GLU A 124 1.18 -20.14 -27.64
N HIS A 125 0.06 -20.46 -28.29
CA HIS A 125 -1.06 -21.12 -27.62
C HIS A 125 -1.87 -21.94 -28.61
N GLY A 126 -1.95 -23.25 -28.35
CA GLY A 126 -2.79 -24.17 -29.12
C GLY A 126 -2.32 -24.35 -30.57
N GLY A 127 -1.01 -24.33 -30.81
CA GLY A 127 -0.44 -24.51 -32.14
C GLY A 127 -0.49 -23.26 -33.02
N ALA A 128 -0.86 -22.11 -32.45
CA ALA A 128 -0.85 -20.81 -33.10
C ALA A 128 0.06 -19.84 -32.33
N PHE A 129 0.72 -18.96 -33.07
CA PHE A 129 1.46 -17.84 -32.49
C PHE A 129 0.58 -16.59 -32.50
N TRP A 130 0.61 -15.81 -31.43
CA TRP A 130 -0.12 -14.55 -31.30
C TRP A 130 0.88 -13.42 -31.20
N TYR A 131 0.91 -12.54 -32.19
CA TYR A 131 1.78 -11.38 -32.23
C TYR A 131 1.05 -10.14 -31.74
N ASP A 132 1.46 -9.56 -30.62
CA ASP A 132 0.93 -8.28 -30.13
C ASP A 132 1.48 -7.12 -30.98
N LEU A 133 0.59 -6.38 -31.64
CA LEU A 133 0.96 -5.24 -32.50
C LEU A 133 1.39 -4.01 -31.69
N ALA A 134 1.16 -4.01 -30.37
CA ALA A 134 1.51 -2.93 -29.46
C ALA A 134 0.99 -1.55 -29.92
N ASP A 135 -0.16 -1.54 -30.60
CA ASP A 135 -0.84 -0.30 -30.98
C ASP A 135 -1.75 0.20 -29.85
N ALA A 136 -2.20 1.46 -29.96
CA ALA A 136 -3.07 2.07 -28.96
C ALA A 136 -4.42 1.33 -28.78
N THR A 137 -4.76 0.42 -29.69
CA THR A 137 -5.98 -0.39 -29.67
C THR A 137 -5.76 -1.81 -29.17
N TRP A 138 -4.53 -2.17 -28.77
CA TRP A 138 -4.18 -3.49 -28.23
C TRP A 138 -4.54 -4.66 -29.16
N ARG A 139 -4.35 -4.49 -30.47
CA ARG A 139 -4.59 -5.56 -31.44
C ARG A 139 -3.47 -6.60 -31.41
N ALA A 140 -3.84 -7.86 -31.66
CA ALA A 140 -2.90 -8.96 -31.88
C ALA A 140 -3.23 -9.68 -33.19
N VAL A 141 -2.21 -10.23 -33.84
CA VAL A 141 -2.32 -11.06 -35.05
C VAL A 141 -2.12 -12.51 -34.67
N LYS A 142 -3.07 -13.38 -35.05
CA LYS A 142 -2.92 -14.83 -34.93
C LYS A 142 -2.19 -15.35 -36.17
N ILE A 143 -1.15 -16.13 -35.96
CA ILE A 143 -0.31 -16.75 -36.98
C ILE A 143 -0.48 -18.27 -36.85
N THR A 144 -0.89 -18.91 -37.93
CA THR A 144 -1.11 -20.35 -38.05
C THR A 144 -0.34 -20.89 -39.26
N PRO A 145 -0.21 -22.23 -39.42
CA PRO A 145 0.36 -22.79 -40.64
C PRO A 145 -0.35 -22.36 -41.92
N ASP A 146 -1.65 -22.05 -41.84
CA ASP A 146 -2.51 -21.71 -42.98
C ASP A 146 -2.55 -20.20 -43.30
N GLY A 147 -1.92 -19.35 -42.48
CA GLY A 147 -1.90 -17.90 -42.69
C GLY A 147 -1.95 -17.07 -41.40
N TRP A 148 -2.14 -15.75 -41.55
CA TRP A 148 -2.19 -14.79 -40.45
C TRP A 148 -3.40 -13.86 -40.54
N GLY A 149 -3.92 -13.40 -39.40
CA GLY A 149 -5.06 -12.48 -39.31
C GLY A 149 -5.44 -12.07 -37.89
#